data_AF-V8P5M7-F1
#
_entry.id   AF-V8P5M7-F1
#
_cell.length_a   1.000
_cell.length_b   1.000
_cell.length_c   1.000
_cell.angle_alpha   90.00
_cell.angle_beta   90.00
_cell.angle_gamma   90.00
#
_symmetry.space_group_name_H-M   'P 1'
#
loop_
_entity.id
_entity.type
_entity.pdbx_description
1 polymer ?
#
loop_
_entity_poly.entity_id
_entity_poly.type
_entity_poly.pdbx_seq_one_letter_code
_entity_poly.pdbx_strand_id
1 'polypeptide(L)'
;MSNKQVHLKKDTEIKTTVVYPATEKHLQKYLSRSVYLIQETGEDYKNITLPFIESQSISIQWVYNILEKKAEADRIVYENPDPINGFVLIPDFKWNQKQV
;
A
#
# COMPACT_ATOMS: atom_id res chain seq x y z
N MET A 1 21.14 -35.35 -43.79
CA MET A 1 21.48 -34.75 -42.48
C MET A 1 20.99 -33.31 -42.51
N SER A 2 20.01 -32.93 -41.69
CA SER A 2 19.71 -31.51 -41.47
C SER A 2 19.09 -31.32 -40.09
N ASN A 3 19.48 -30.21 -39.49
CA ASN A 3 19.56 -29.94 -38.07
C ASN A 3 18.22 -29.98 -37.34
N LYS A 4 18.18 -30.70 -36.23
CA LYS A 4 17.22 -30.43 -35.15
C LYS A 4 17.66 -29.14 -34.46
N GLN A 5 16.93 -28.04 -34.68
CA GLN A 5 16.96 -26.95 -33.70
C GLN A 5 16.07 -27.35 -32.52
N VAL A 6 16.70 -27.75 -31.42
CA VAL A 6 16.02 -27.92 -30.14
C VAL A 6 15.77 -26.52 -29.59
N HIS A 7 14.52 -26.08 -29.61
CA HIS A 7 14.10 -24.86 -28.92
C HIS A 7 14.18 -25.13 -27.41
N LEU A 8 15.25 -24.67 -26.75
CA LEU A 8 15.32 -24.64 -25.30
C LEU A 8 14.40 -23.51 -24.82
N LYS A 9 13.25 -23.87 -24.25
CA LYS A 9 12.37 -22.94 -23.54
C LYS A 9 13.16 -22.20 -22.47
N LYS A 10 13.31 -20.89 -22.63
CA LYS A 10 13.94 -19.96 -21.67
C LYS A 10 12.93 -19.62 -20.56
N ASP A 11 12.41 -20.65 -19.87
CA ASP A 11 11.34 -20.52 -18.87
C ASP A 11 11.87 -20.27 -17.44
N THR A 12 13.16 -19.98 -17.28
CA THR A 12 13.81 -19.64 -15.99
C THR A 12 14.31 -18.20 -15.99
N GLU A 13 13.39 -17.25 -16.01
CA GLU A 13 13.70 -15.85 -15.71
C GLU A 13 13.49 -15.60 -14.21
N ILE A 14 14.56 -15.24 -13.49
CA ILE A 14 14.49 -14.83 -12.09
C ILE A 14 14.49 -13.30 -12.06
N LYS A 15 13.39 -12.71 -11.59
CA LYS A 15 13.33 -11.27 -11.34
C LYS A 15 14.13 -10.93 -10.08
N THR A 16 15.26 -10.26 -10.27
CA THR A 16 16.18 -9.88 -9.19
C THR A 16 16.15 -8.36 -8.98
N THR A 17 15.96 -7.93 -7.73
CA THR A 17 16.05 -6.51 -7.32
C THR A 17 17.12 -6.38 -6.23
N VAL A 18 18.12 -5.52 -6.45
CA VAL A 18 19.20 -5.25 -5.50
C VAL A 18 18.99 -3.89 -4.85
N VAL A 19 19.12 -3.81 -3.52
CA VAL A 19 19.06 -2.56 -2.75
C VAL A 19 20.43 -2.30 -2.12
N TYR A 20 21.12 -1.23 -2.55
CA TYR A 20 22.41 -0.82 -2.00
C TYR A 20 22.59 0.72 -2.05
N PRO A 21 23.09 1.36 -0.97
CA PRO A 21 23.33 0.79 0.35
C PRO A 21 22.00 0.49 1.07
N ALA A 22 21.86 -0.72 1.59
CA ALA A 22 20.69 -1.07 2.40
C ALA A 22 20.74 -0.31 3.73
N THR A 23 19.67 0.40 4.04
CA THR A 23 19.48 1.09 5.32
C THR A 23 18.60 0.27 6.26
N GLU A 24 18.59 0.59 7.56
CA GLU A 24 17.73 -0.09 8.54
C GLU A 24 16.24 -0.08 8.14
N LYS A 25 15.77 1.01 7.52
CA LYS A 25 14.39 1.10 6.99
C LYS A 25 14.10 0.03 5.92
N HIS A 26 15.08 -0.32 5.09
CA HIS A 26 14.92 -1.38 4.10
C HIS A 26 14.84 -2.75 4.78
N LEU A 27 15.68 -3.00 5.78
CA LEU A 27 15.64 -4.24 6.56
C LEU A 27 14.28 -4.40 7.24
N GLN A 28 13.82 -3.38 7.97
CA GLN A 28 12.52 -3.42 8.65
C GLN A 28 11.32 -3.65 7.72
N LYS A 29 11.42 -3.19 6.47
CA LYS A 29 10.38 -3.38 5.44
C LYS A 29 10.34 -4.82 4.90
N TYR A 30 11.49 -5.45 4.72
CA TYR A 30 11.59 -6.79 4.12
C TYR A 30 11.78 -7.93 5.13
N LEU A 31 12.04 -7.61 6.39
CA LEU A 31 12.10 -8.58 7.46
C LEU A 31 10.74 -9.26 7.61
N SER A 32 10.71 -10.59 7.54
CA SER A 32 9.49 -11.36 7.81
C SER A 32 9.06 -11.12 9.26
N ARG A 33 7.85 -10.60 9.45
CA ARG A 33 7.26 -10.41 10.78
C ARG A 33 6.27 -11.54 11.03
N SER A 34 6.37 -12.18 12.20
CA SER A 34 5.34 -13.10 12.67
C SER A 34 4.03 -12.34 12.85
N VAL A 35 2.96 -12.86 12.26
CA VAL A 35 1.62 -12.29 12.38
C VAL A 35 0.86 -13.09 13.43
N TYR A 36 0.16 -12.38 14.32
CA TYR A 36 -0.65 -12.98 15.37
C TYR A 36 -2.11 -12.59 15.17
N LEU A 37 -3.02 -13.52 15.46
CA LEU A 37 -4.44 -13.23 15.54
C LEU A 37 -4.76 -12.82 16.97
N ILE A 38 -5.40 -11.66 17.13
CA ILE A 38 -5.80 -11.10 18.43
C ILE A 38 -7.30 -10.84 18.38
N GLN A 39 -8.01 -11.21 19.44
CA GLN A 39 -9.42 -10.88 19.63
C GLN A 39 -9.51 -9.70 20.60
N GLU A 40 -9.58 -8.49 20.06
CA GLU A 40 -9.72 -7.27 20.85
C GLU A 40 -11.17 -7.10 21.34
N THR A 41 -11.36 -6.86 22.64
CA THR A 41 -12.67 -6.45 23.18
C THR A 41 -12.87 -4.93 23.05
N GLY A 42 -14.11 -4.47 23.15
CA GLY A 42 -14.39 -3.03 23.15
C GLY A 42 -13.75 -2.28 24.33
N GLU A 43 -13.46 -2.97 25.43
CA GLU A 43 -12.76 -2.39 26.59
C GLU A 43 -11.25 -2.29 26.34
N ASP A 44 -10.65 -3.33 25.74
CA ASP A 44 -9.24 -3.32 25.33
C ASP A 44 -8.97 -2.21 24.32
N TYR A 45 -9.87 -2.02 23.34
CA TYR A 45 -9.76 -0.91 22.39
C TYR A 45 -9.67 0.44 23.12
N LYS A 46 -10.58 0.72 24.05
CA LYS A 46 -10.66 2.01 24.75
C LYS A 46 -9.46 2.25 25.67
N ASN A 47 -8.99 1.21 26.34
CA ASN A 47 -7.99 1.34 27.40
C ASN A 47 -6.55 1.10 26.93
N ILE A 48 -6.36 0.42 25.79
CA ILE A 48 -5.04 -0.01 25.31
C ILE A 48 -4.78 0.56 23.91
N THR A 49 -5.61 0.18 22.93
CA THR A 49 -5.32 0.47 21.51
C THR A 49 -5.53 1.93 21.15
N LEU A 50 -6.65 2.55 21.58
CA LEU A 50 -6.94 3.95 21.30
C LEU A 50 -5.88 4.88 21.91
N PRO A 51 -5.49 4.76 23.19
CA PRO A 51 -4.40 5.56 23.75
C PRO A 51 -3.08 5.36 23.00
N PHE A 52 -2.78 4.14 22.56
CA PHE A 52 -1.61 3.88 21.75
C PHE A 52 -1.69 4.60 20.39
N ILE A 53 -2.81 4.50 19.67
CA ILE A 53 -3.02 5.19 18.38
C ILE A 53 -2.88 6.71 18.54
N GLU A 54 -3.53 7.29 19.56
CA GLU A 54 -3.48 8.73 19.83
C GLU A 54 -2.08 9.22 20.23
N SER A 55 -1.28 8.35 20.86
CA SER A 55 0.13 8.64 21.17
C SER A 55 1.05 8.68 19.94
N GLN A 56 0.63 8.09 18.82
CA GLN A 56 1.42 8.08 17.59
C GLN A 56 1.21 9.37 16.80
N SER A 57 2.30 10.03 16.41
CA SER A 57 2.24 11.20 15.51
C SER A 57 2.30 10.76 14.05
N ILE A 58 1.22 10.14 13.55
CA ILE A 58 1.10 9.77 12.14
C ILE A 58 0.30 10.86 11.42
N SER A 59 0.98 11.65 10.59
CA SER A 59 0.32 12.68 9.80
C SER A 59 -0.51 12.07 8.67
N ILE A 60 -1.80 12.41 8.65
CA ILE A 60 -2.72 12.10 7.54
C ILE A 60 -2.88 13.28 6.57
N GLN A 61 -1.90 14.19 6.50
CA GLN A 61 -1.97 15.38 5.64
C GLN A 61 -2.23 15.06 4.16
N TRP A 62 -1.75 13.90 3.69
CA TRP A 62 -2.01 13.45 2.32
C TRP A 62 -3.51 13.24 2.04
N VAL A 63 -4.29 12.84 3.06
CA VAL A 63 -5.76 12.71 2.95
C VAL A 63 -6.39 14.09 2.78
N TYR A 64 -6.03 15.06 3.63
CA TYR A 64 -6.54 16.43 3.53
C TYR A 64 -6.17 17.07 2.20
N ASN A 65 -4.96 16.83 1.68
CA ASN A 65 -4.56 17.36 0.38
C ASN A 65 -5.45 16.83 -0.77
N ILE A 66 -5.96 15.60 -0.69
CA ILE A 66 -6.91 15.04 -1.66
C ILE A 66 -8.30 15.69 -1.49
N LEU A 67 -8.78 15.78 -0.24
CA LEU A 67 -10.09 16.39 0.06
C LEU A 67 -10.15 17.87 -0.37
N GLU A 68 -9.06 18.61 -0.16
CA GLU A 68 -8.93 20.03 -0.52
C GLU A 68 -8.46 20.27 -1.97
N LYS A 69 -8.32 19.20 -2.77
CA LYS A 69 -7.85 19.27 -4.18
C LYS A 69 -6.47 19.90 -4.38
N LYS A 70 -5.62 19.85 -3.35
CA LYS A 70 -4.22 20.30 -3.41
C LYS A 70 -3.29 19.26 -4.05
N ALA A 71 -3.70 17.99 -4.09
CA ALA A 71 -2.99 16.90 -4.74
C ALA A 71 -3.97 15.84 -5.30
N GLU A 72 -3.56 15.12 -6.35
CA GLU A 72 -4.28 13.98 -6.95
C GLU A 72 -5.72 14.29 -7.43
N ALA A 73 -6.05 15.56 -7.66
CA ALA A 73 -7.39 15.99 -8.05
C ALA A 73 -7.83 15.42 -9.42
N ASP A 74 -6.87 15.22 -10.32
CA ASP A 74 -7.06 14.63 -11.65
C ASP A 74 -7.34 13.12 -11.62
N ARG A 75 -7.01 12.45 -10.51
CA ARG A 75 -7.24 11.01 -10.33
C ARG A 75 -8.61 10.68 -9.72
N ILE A 76 -9.38 11.69 -9.33
CA ILE A 76 -10.69 11.49 -8.69
C ILE A 76 -11.66 10.91 -9.70
N VAL A 77 -12.27 9.77 -9.35
CA VAL A 77 -13.28 9.09 -10.18
C VAL A 77 -14.66 9.63 -9.87
N TYR A 78 -14.93 9.91 -8.60
CA TYR A 78 -16.22 10.43 -8.14
C TYR A 78 -16.06 11.22 -6.84
N GLU A 79 -16.93 12.20 -6.63
CA GLU A 79 -16.99 12.99 -5.42
C GLU A 79 -18.44 13.31 -5.06
N ASN A 80 -18.80 13.06 -3.80
CA ASN A 80 -19.97 13.66 -3.15
C ASN A 80 -19.46 14.79 -2.23
N PRO A 81 -19.79 16.06 -2.51
CA PRO A 81 -19.24 17.20 -1.79
C PRO A 81 -19.96 17.54 -0.47
N ASP A 82 -20.94 16.74 -0.04
CA ASP A 82 -21.64 16.99 1.23
C ASP A 82 -20.64 17.04 2.41
N PRO A 83 -20.65 18.09 3.25
CA PRO A 83 -19.63 18.26 4.28
C PRO A 83 -19.72 17.25 5.43
N ILE A 84 -20.82 16.49 5.53
CA ILE A 84 -21.07 15.54 6.64
C ILE A 84 -21.09 14.09 6.14
N ASN A 85 -21.69 13.86 4.98
CA ASN A 85 -21.94 12.54 4.38
C ASN A 85 -21.24 12.37 3.03
N GLY A 86 -20.40 13.33 2.64
CA GLY A 86 -19.63 13.30 1.41
C GLY A 86 -18.40 12.39 1.49
N PHE A 87 -17.82 12.13 0.33
CA PHE A 87 -16.61 11.34 0.18
C PHE A 87 -15.95 11.58 -1.18
N VAL A 88 -14.68 11.22 -1.28
CA VAL A 88 -13.91 11.20 -2.55
C VAL A 88 -13.54 9.76 -2.86
N LEU A 89 -13.88 9.30 -4.07
CA LEU A 89 -13.45 8.01 -4.60
C LEU A 89 -12.24 8.22 -5.50
N ILE A 90 -11.12 7.62 -5.11
CA ILE A 90 -9.85 7.68 -5.85
C ILE A 90 -9.21 6.28 -5.97
N PRO A 91 -8.57 5.95 -7.10
CA PRO A 91 -7.83 4.70 -7.27
C PRO A 91 -6.59 4.63 -6.38
N ASP A 92 -6.39 3.49 -5.71
CA ASP A 92 -5.22 3.24 -4.85
C ASP A 92 -3.88 3.44 -5.60
N PHE A 93 -2.86 3.90 -4.88
CA PHE A 93 -1.55 4.19 -5.45
C PHE A 93 -0.88 2.96 -6.10
N LYS A 94 -1.14 1.75 -5.59
CA LYS A 94 -0.57 0.51 -6.12
C LYS A 94 -1.32 -0.01 -7.35
N TRP A 95 -2.49 0.54 -7.66
CA TRP A 95 -3.28 0.10 -8.80
C TRP A 95 -2.91 0.86 -10.07
N ASN A 96 -2.43 0.13 -11.09
CA ASN A 96 -1.99 0.71 -12.35
C ASN A 96 -3.12 0.94 -13.37
N GLN A 97 -4.36 0.57 -13.06
CA GLN A 97 -5.57 0.73 -13.90
C GLN A 97 -5.47 0.11 -15.31
N LYS A 98 -4.50 -0.77 -15.57
CA LYS A 98 -4.22 -1.32 -16.92
C LYS A 98 -4.80 -2.71 -17.15
N GLN A 99 -5.91 -3.04 -16.51
CA GLN A 99 -6.57 -4.34 -16.67
C GLN A 99 -7.89 -4.16 -17.43
N VAL A 100 -8.03 -4.92 -18.52
CA VAL A 100 -9.20 -5.00 -19.40
C VAL A 100 -10.16 -6.05 -18.86
#